data_AF-A0A6I4TX14-F1
#
_entry.id   AF-A0A6I4TX14-F1
#
_cell.length_a   1.000
_cell.length_b   1.000
_cell.length_c   1.000
_cell.angle_alpha   90.00
_cell.angle_beta   90.00
_cell.angle_gamma   90.00
#
_symmetry.space_group_name_H-M   'P 1'
#
loop_
_entity.id
_entity.type
_entity.pdbx_description
1 polymer ?
#
loop_
_entity_poly.entity_id
_entity_poly.type
_entity_poly.pdbx_seq_one_letter_code
_entity_poly.pdbx_strand_id
1 'polypeptide(L)'
;MLQTCSALLRSGALKKGDSDPHGCFRAPPPPPHFPPELVAAMPSPDKVSEAWIAKSMDAVAFALSWQVLPKNAPIVSSTTRNYADIPLVVLSADTSPPPPEWSDEQVAELAVFDALRYAGHREFAAMSTRGVQRTVPGSTHDIHQTHPEVVIAAIREVLRQSR
;
A
#
# COMPACT_ATOMS: atom_id res chain seq x y z
N MET A 1 5.71 -15.77 -0.31
CA MET A 1 7.08 -15.48 -0.81
C MET A 1 7.92 -14.74 0.24
N LEU A 2 7.59 -13.50 0.61
CA LEU A 2 8.42 -12.68 1.53
C LEU A 2 8.68 -13.36 2.90
N GLN A 3 7.64 -13.92 3.53
CA GLN A 3 7.77 -14.64 4.80
C GLN A 3 8.63 -15.90 4.66
N THR A 4 8.48 -16.64 3.55
CA THR A 4 9.31 -17.81 3.21
C THR A 4 10.78 -17.42 3.09
N CYS A 5 11.09 -16.35 2.36
CA CYS A 5 12.45 -15.83 2.23
C CYS A 5 13.06 -15.43 3.57
N SER A 6 12.31 -14.70 4.41
CA SER A 6 12.78 -14.34 5.75
C SER A 6 13.07 -15.59 6.61
N ALA A 7 12.20 -16.59 6.59
CA ALA A 7 12.37 -17.82 7.36
C ALA A 7 13.62 -18.61 6.94
N LEU A 8 13.86 -18.76 5.63
CA LEU A 8 15.03 -19.47 5.10
C LEU A 8 16.35 -18.75 5.42
N LEU A 9 16.37 -17.43 5.33
CA LEU A 9 17.55 -16.63 5.68
C LEU A 9 17.86 -16.70 7.19
N ARG A 10 16.83 -16.67 8.05
CA ARG A 10 17.01 -16.77 9.51
C ARG A 10 17.48 -18.14 9.97
N SER A 11 17.00 -19.21 9.34
CA SER A 11 17.43 -20.57 9.68
C SER A 11 18.81 -20.90 9.10
N GLY A 12 19.35 -20.05 8.22
CA GLY A 12 20.58 -20.30 7.48
C GLY A 12 20.43 -21.36 6.38
N ALA A 13 19.20 -21.75 6.05
CA ALA A 13 18.87 -22.68 4.96
C ALA A 13 18.99 -22.04 3.57
N LEU A 14 19.10 -20.71 3.51
CA LEU A 14 19.42 -19.95 2.30
C LEU A 14 20.52 -18.94 2.64
N LYS A 15 21.59 -18.92 1.83
CA LYS A 15 22.69 -17.94 1.95
C LYS A 15 22.97 -17.28 0.62
N LYS A 16 23.65 -16.13 0.66
CA LYS A 16 24.12 -15.46 -0.54
C LYS A 16 25.09 -16.35 -1.31
N GLY A 17 24.89 -16.43 -2.62
CA GLY A 17 25.67 -17.27 -3.52
C GLY A 17 25.11 -18.69 -3.68
N ASP A 18 24.12 -19.09 -2.86
CA ASP A 18 23.37 -20.32 -3.09
C ASP A 18 22.39 -20.17 -4.25
N SER A 19 21.83 -21.29 -4.70
CA SER A 19 20.67 -21.29 -5.57
C SER A 19 19.51 -20.55 -4.89
N ASP A 20 18.91 -19.59 -5.59
CA ASP A 20 17.81 -18.76 -5.09
C ASP A 20 16.51 -19.06 -5.87
N PRO A 21 15.89 -20.25 -5.68
CA PRO A 21 14.69 -20.65 -6.42
C PRO A 21 13.47 -19.78 -6.09
N HIS A 22 13.52 -19.03 -5.00
CA HIS A 22 12.44 -18.16 -4.55
C HIS A 22 12.67 -16.68 -4.87
N GLY A 23 13.81 -16.32 -5.47
CA GLY A 23 14.16 -14.95 -5.82
C GLY A 23 14.34 -14.02 -4.61
N CYS A 24 14.70 -14.56 -3.45
CA CYS A 24 14.84 -13.83 -2.19
C CYS A 24 15.93 -12.74 -2.21
N PHE A 25 16.93 -12.86 -3.09
CA PHE A 25 17.99 -11.87 -3.27
C PHE A 25 17.75 -10.92 -4.45
N ARG A 26 16.69 -11.14 -5.23
CA ARG A 26 16.40 -10.35 -6.42
C ARG A 26 15.69 -9.05 -6.04
N ALA A 27 16.46 -7.96 -5.94
CA ALA A 27 15.89 -6.63 -5.88
C ALA A 27 15.33 -6.23 -7.27
N PRO A 28 14.13 -5.64 -7.36
CA PRO A 28 13.69 -5.02 -8.60
C PRO A 28 14.68 -3.90 -8.98
N PRO A 29 14.91 -3.67 -10.29
CA PRO A 29 15.75 -2.55 -10.69
C PRO A 29 15.14 -1.23 -10.18
N PRO A 30 15.97 -0.25 -9.81
CA PRO A 30 15.46 1.07 -9.46
C PRO A 30 14.68 1.65 -10.65
N PRO A 31 13.62 2.44 -10.42
CA PRO A 31 12.87 3.06 -11.50
C PRO A 31 13.78 3.89 -12.42
N PRO A 32 13.55 3.87 -13.75
CA PRO A 32 14.47 4.47 -14.72
C PRO A 32 14.60 6.00 -14.59
N HIS A 33 13.68 6.64 -13.88
CA HIS A 33 13.66 8.08 -13.63
C HIS A 33 14.29 8.46 -12.28
N PHE A 34 14.84 7.50 -11.52
CA PHE A 34 15.55 7.83 -10.29
C PHE A 34 16.85 8.57 -10.62
N PRO A 35 17.18 9.67 -9.91
CA PRO A 35 18.44 10.37 -10.10
C PRO A 35 19.65 9.42 -9.90
N PRO A 36 20.70 9.50 -10.73
CA PRO A 36 21.88 8.64 -10.61
C PRO A 36 22.51 8.65 -9.21
N GLU A 37 22.45 9.79 -8.53
CA GLU A 37 22.97 9.96 -7.17
C GLU A 37 22.18 9.12 -6.17
N LEU A 38 20.86 9.03 -6.33
CA LEU A 38 20.00 8.21 -5.49
C LEU A 38 20.26 6.73 -5.75
N VAL A 39 20.37 6.33 -7.02
CA VAL A 39 20.71 4.95 -7.39
C VAL A 39 22.07 4.55 -6.82
N ALA A 40 23.06 5.44 -6.86
CA ALA A 40 24.39 5.21 -6.28
C ALA A 40 24.37 5.11 -4.75
N ALA A 41 23.44 5.79 -4.07
CA ALA A 41 23.26 5.75 -2.62
C ALA A 41 22.47 4.53 -2.13
N MET A 42 21.74 3.83 -3.02
CA MET A 42 20.99 2.64 -2.63
C MET A 42 21.95 1.53 -2.16
N PRO A 43 21.60 0.84 -1.06
CA PRO A 43 22.43 -0.26 -0.59
C PRO A 43 22.45 -1.38 -1.63
N SER A 44 23.63 -1.69 -2.16
CA SER A 44 23.81 -2.85 -3.03
C SER A 44 23.37 -4.12 -2.29
N PRO A 45 22.63 -5.04 -2.94
CA PRO A 45 22.26 -6.32 -2.35
C PRO A 45 23.45 -7.10 -1.78
N ASP A 46 24.65 -6.94 -2.36
CA ASP A 46 25.88 -7.58 -1.88
C ASP A 46 26.38 -6.99 -0.56
N LYS A 47 26.08 -5.71 -0.30
CA LYS A 47 26.57 -4.95 0.86
C LYS A 47 25.66 -5.04 2.10
N VAL A 48 24.47 -5.62 1.99
CA VAL A 48 23.54 -5.79 3.12
C VAL A 48 23.62 -7.20 3.69
N SER A 49 23.59 -7.37 5.02
CA SER A 49 23.66 -8.73 5.59
C SER A 49 22.40 -9.54 5.32
N GLU A 50 22.49 -10.87 5.32
CA GLU A 50 21.32 -11.77 5.23
C GLU A 50 20.31 -11.48 6.34
N ALA A 51 20.79 -11.15 7.54
CA ALA A 51 19.96 -10.73 8.66
C ALA A 51 19.19 -9.41 8.37
N TRP A 52 19.84 -8.45 7.69
CA TRP A 52 19.16 -7.24 7.25
C TRP A 52 18.10 -7.53 6.20
N ILE A 53 18.40 -8.38 5.22
CA ILE A 53 17.45 -8.80 4.18
C ILE A 53 16.24 -9.47 4.81
N ALA A 54 16.46 -10.45 5.70
CA ALA A 54 15.37 -11.14 6.40
C ALA A 54 14.47 -10.16 7.14
N LYS A 55 15.07 -9.25 7.93
CA LYS A 55 14.34 -8.22 8.67
C LYS A 55 13.53 -7.30 7.75
N SER A 56 14.10 -6.88 6.62
CA SER A 56 13.40 -6.08 5.62
C SER A 56 12.22 -6.84 5.02
N MET A 57 12.39 -8.13 4.71
CA MET A 57 11.30 -8.98 4.21
C MET A 57 10.18 -9.17 5.22
N ASP A 58 10.48 -9.29 6.52
CA ASP A 58 9.45 -9.32 7.56
C ASP A 58 8.70 -8.00 7.66
N ALA A 59 9.42 -6.88 7.59
CA ALA A 59 8.81 -5.54 7.67
C ALA A 59 7.86 -5.31 6.48
N VAL A 60 8.28 -5.69 5.27
CA VAL A 60 7.43 -5.60 4.08
C VAL A 60 6.27 -6.57 4.18
N ALA A 61 6.50 -7.83 4.56
CA ALA A 61 5.44 -8.81 4.74
C ALA A 61 4.41 -8.35 5.78
N PHE A 62 4.86 -7.77 6.89
CA PHE A 62 4.00 -7.18 7.90
C PHE A 62 3.20 -6.00 7.34
N ALA A 63 3.86 -5.04 6.68
CA ALA A 63 3.22 -3.85 6.13
C ALA A 63 2.18 -4.17 5.04
N LEU A 64 2.42 -5.22 4.25
CA LEU A 64 1.51 -5.69 3.21
C LEU A 64 0.51 -6.73 3.74
N SER A 65 0.63 -7.19 4.99
CA SER A 65 -0.29 -8.17 5.56
C SER A 65 -1.60 -7.53 5.98
N TRP A 66 -2.70 -8.25 5.76
CA TRP A 66 -4.01 -7.83 6.27
C TRP A 66 -4.14 -8.00 7.79
N GLN A 67 -3.19 -8.70 8.42
CA GLN A 67 -3.14 -8.92 9.87
C GLN A 67 -2.95 -7.62 10.67
N VAL A 68 -2.48 -6.54 10.03
CA VAL A 68 -2.36 -5.23 10.67
C VAL A 68 -3.67 -4.46 10.68
N LEU A 69 -4.65 -4.82 9.84
CA LEU A 69 -5.91 -4.07 9.72
C LEU A 69 -6.66 -3.99 11.04
N PRO A 70 -6.85 -5.07 11.84
CA PRO A 70 -7.54 -4.96 13.13
C PRO A 70 -6.82 -4.03 14.12
N LYS A 71 -5.50 -3.88 14.01
CA LYS A 71 -4.72 -2.98 14.87
C LYS A 71 -4.76 -1.53 14.38
N ASN A 72 -4.75 -1.32 13.07
CA ASN A 72 -4.65 0.01 12.47
C ASN A 72 -6.01 0.65 12.21
N ALA A 73 -7.05 -0.14 11.91
CA ALA A 73 -8.38 0.36 11.61
C ALA A 73 -8.92 1.25 12.75
N PRO A 74 -8.85 0.85 14.04
CA PRO A 74 -9.30 1.70 15.14
C PRO A 74 -8.57 3.04 15.26
N ILE A 75 -7.31 3.15 14.81
CA ILE A 75 -6.55 4.41 14.82
C ILE A 75 -7.20 5.43 13.89
N VAL A 76 -7.67 4.96 12.73
CA VAL A 76 -8.26 5.81 11.69
C VAL A 76 -9.75 6.00 11.91
N SER A 77 -10.47 4.96 12.35
CA SER A 77 -11.93 4.96 12.58
C SER A 77 -12.35 5.34 14.02
N SER A 78 -11.40 5.74 14.88
CA SER A 78 -11.71 6.12 16.27
C SER A 78 -12.79 7.19 16.30
N THR A 79 -13.86 6.95 17.06
CA THR A 79 -14.97 7.90 17.25
C THR A 79 -14.55 9.16 18.00
N THR A 80 -13.37 9.17 18.62
CA THR A 80 -12.77 10.37 19.20
C THR A 80 -12.14 11.29 18.16
N ARG A 81 -11.93 10.80 16.93
CA ARG A 81 -11.38 11.58 15.82
C ARG A 81 -12.52 12.23 15.05
N ASN A 82 -12.57 13.55 15.11
CA ASN A 82 -13.56 14.36 14.43
C ASN A 82 -12.84 15.54 13.79
N TYR A 83 -13.02 15.73 12.49
CA TYR A 83 -12.44 16.83 11.72
C TYR A 83 -13.34 18.06 11.69
N ALA A 84 -14.49 18.02 12.38
CA ALA A 84 -15.47 19.11 12.47
C ALA A 84 -15.79 19.67 11.08
N ASP A 85 -15.52 20.94 10.82
CA ASP A 85 -15.77 21.64 9.56
C ASP A 85 -14.52 21.74 8.67
N ILE A 86 -13.45 21.00 8.96
CA ILE A 86 -12.29 20.89 8.07
C ILE A 86 -12.72 20.15 6.79
N PRO A 87 -12.57 20.74 5.59
CA PRO A 87 -12.97 20.09 4.35
C PRO A 87 -12.21 18.79 4.11
N LEU A 88 -12.93 17.73 3.74
CA LEU A 88 -12.33 16.41 3.50
C LEU A 88 -12.91 15.80 2.22
N VAL A 89 -12.04 15.43 1.27
CA VAL A 89 -12.43 14.70 0.06
C VAL A 89 -11.67 13.38 0.04
N VAL A 90 -12.40 12.27 0.14
CA VAL A 90 -11.86 10.90 0.09
C VAL A 90 -12.09 10.32 -1.30
N LEU A 91 -11.02 10.10 -2.05
CA LEU A 91 -11.08 9.44 -3.35
C LEU A 91 -10.88 7.94 -3.18
N SER A 92 -11.79 7.14 -3.74
CA SER A 92 -11.70 5.67 -3.74
C SER A 92 -11.42 5.17 -5.15
N ALA A 93 -10.47 4.24 -5.25
CA ALA A 93 -10.24 3.49 -6.48
C ALA A 93 -11.49 2.68 -6.82
N ASP A 94 -11.84 2.62 -8.10
CA ASP A 94 -13.00 1.86 -8.61
C ASP A 94 -12.68 0.37 -8.69
N THR A 95 -11.48 0.05 -9.15
CA THR A 95 -11.05 -1.33 -9.39
C THR A 95 -9.84 -1.71 -8.54
N SER A 96 -9.86 -2.95 -8.06
CA SER A 96 -8.72 -3.62 -7.44
C SER A 96 -8.41 -4.86 -8.28
N PRO A 97 -7.63 -4.78 -9.37
CA PRO A 97 -7.38 -5.95 -10.21
C PRO A 97 -6.66 -7.03 -9.39
N PRO A 98 -7.17 -8.27 -9.32
CA PRO A 98 -6.50 -9.33 -8.60
C PRO A 98 -5.20 -9.72 -9.32
N PRO A 99 -4.15 -10.10 -8.58
CA PRO A 99 -2.97 -10.72 -9.18
C PRO A 99 -3.34 -11.96 -10.04
N PRO A 100 -2.70 -12.16 -11.20
CA PRO A 100 -3.01 -13.28 -12.10
C PRO A 100 -2.89 -14.67 -11.45
N GLU A 101 -2.10 -14.80 -10.40
CA GLU A 101 -1.83 -16.05 -9.68
C GLU A 101 -2.85 -16.38 -8.58
N TRP A 102 -3.83 -15.52 -8.32
CA TRP A 102 -4.85 -15.76 -7.29
C TRP A 102 -5.87 -16.81 -7.73
N SER A 103 -6.30 -17.66 -6.79
CA SER A 103 -7.41 -18.60 -6.99
C SER A 103 -8.76 -17.90 -7.05
N ASP A 104 -9.78 -18.56 -7.60
CA ASP A 104 -11.16 -18.03 -7.63
C ASP A 104 -11.69 -17.66 -6.24
N GLU A 105 -11.30 -18.42 -5.20
CA GLU A 105 -11.65 -18.12 -3.81
C GLU A 105 -10.99 -16.81 -3.34
N GLN A 106 -9.71 -16.61 -3.62
CA GLN A 106 -9.00 -15.36 -3.30
C GLN A 106 -9.58 -14.16 -4.07
N VAL A 107 -10.00 -14.37 -5.32
CA VAL A 107 -10.70 -13.35 -6.11
C VAL A 107 -12.07 -13.04 -5.51
N ALA A 108 -12.81 -14.03 -4.99
CA ALA A 108 -14.08 -13.79 -4.32
C ALA A 108 -13.93 -12.97 -3.02
N GLU A 109 -12.86 -13.20 -2.26
CA GLU A 109 -12.53 -12.42 -1.06
C GLU A 109 -12.28 -10.93 -1.38
N LEU A 110 -11.81 -10.63 -2.60
CA LEU A 110 -11.56 -9.25 -3.04
C LEU A 110 -12.84 -8.40 -3.06
N ALA A 111 -13.98 -8.97 -3.43
CA ALA A 111 -15.25 -8.25 -3.43
C ALA A 111 -15.69 -7.85 -2.01
N VAL A 112 -15.48 -8.75 -1.04
CA VAL A 112 -15.72 -8.46 0.38
C VAL A 112 -14.78 -7.36 0.87
N PHE A 113 -13.51 -7.45 0.48
CA PHE A 113 -12.51 -6.43 0.81
C PHE A 113 -12.88 -5.06 0.24
N ASP A 114 -13.27 -4.98 -1.04
CA ASP A 114 -13.68 -3.73 -1.67
C ASP A 114 -14.89 -3.12 -0.97
N ALA A 115 -15.89 -3.94 -0.59
CA ALA A 115 -17.04 -3.46 0.17
C ALA A 115 -16.63 -2.84 1.52
N LEU A 116 -15.72 -3.49 2.27
CA LEU A 116 -15.19 -2.98 3.53
C LEU A 116 -14.35 -1.72 3.33
N ARG A 117 -13.52 -1.67 2.30
CA ARG A 117 -12.74 -0.49 1.92
C ARG A 117 -13.63 0.70 1.63
N TYR A 118 -14.69 0.52 0.82
CA TYR A 118 -15.64 1.59 0.53
C TYR A 118 -16.40 2.04 1.78
N ALA A 119 -16.80 1.12 2.66
CA ALA A 119 -17.43 1.46 3.93
C ALA A 119 -16.51 2.30 4.82
N GLY A 120 -15.26 1.87 5.00
CA GLY A 120 -14.26 2.61 5.77
C GLY A 120 -13.97 4.00 5.18
N HIS A 121 -13.93 4.14 3.86
CA HIS A 121 -13.75 5.45 3.21
C HIS A 121 -14.95 6.39 3.42
N ARG A 122 -16.18 5.85 3.43
CA ARG A 122 -17.39 6.63 3.77
C ARG A 122 -17.37 7.07 5.23
N GLU A 123 -17.04 6.18 6.14
CA GLU A 123 -16.89 6.50 7.56
C GLU A 123 -15.82 7.56 7.79
N PHE A 124 -14.68 7.46 7.09
CA PHE A 124 -13.62 8.45 7.18
C PHE A 124 -14.06 9.82 6.65
N ALA A 125 -14.78 9.88 5.53
CA ALA A 125 -15.37 11.12 5.03
C ALA A 125 -16.36 11.71 6.05
N ALA A 126 -17.20 10.88 6.68
CA ALA A 126 -18.19 11.32 7.67
C ALA A 126 -17.60 11.93 8.95
N MET A 127 -16.29 11.80 9.19
CA MET A 127 -15.61 12.50 10.29
C MET A 127 -15.52 14.01 10.08
N SER A 128 -15.83 14.52 8.88
CA SER A 128 -16.01 15.94 8.60
C SER A 128 -17.47 16.22 8.22
N THR A 129 -18.03 17.31 8.73
CA THR A 129 -19.38 17.79 8.34
C THR A 129 -19.42 18.25 6.88
N ARG A 130 -18.26 18.49 6.27
CA ARG A 130 -18.07 18.85 4.86
C ARG A 130 -17.40 17.73 4.07
N GLY A 131 -17.32 16.54 4.67
CA GLY A 131 -16.63 15.41 4.11
C GLY A 131 -17.43 14.73 3.01
N VAL A 132 -16.74 14.33 1.94
CA VAL A 132 -17.34 13.57 0.84
C VAL A 132 -16.43 12.43 0.42
N GLN A 133 -17.01 11.27 0.15
CA GLN A 133 -16.33 10.16 -0.53
C GLN A 133 -16.76 10.12 -1.99
N ARG A 134 -15.82 9.91 -2.89
CA ARG A 134 -16.07 9.76 -4.33
C ARG A 134 -15.31 8.56 -4.87
N THR A 135 -16.01 7.68 -5.58
CA THR A 135 -15.35 6.65 -6.38
C THR A 135 -14.89 7.27 -7.69
N VAL A 136 -13.68 6.95 -8.13
CA VAL A 136 -13.09 7.46 -9.38
C VAL A 136 -13.17 6.36 -10.44
N PRO A 137 -14.13 6.41 -11.39
CA PRO A 137 -14.36 5.32 -12.33
C PRO A 137 -13.11 4.95 -13.12
N GLY A 138 -12.87 3.65 -13.33
CA GLY A 138 -11.73 3.15 -14.09
C GLY A 138 -10.36 3.35 -13.42
N SER A 139 -10.30 3.87 -12.20
CA SER A 139 -9.05 4.00 -11.45
C SER A 139 -8.66 2.71 -10.72
N THR A 140 -7.35 2.53 -10.56
CA THR A 140 -6.72 1.52 -9.69
C THR A 140 -6.20 2.20 -8.42
N HIS A 141 -5.47 1.45 -7.58
CA HIS A 141 -4.87 1.96 -6.35
C HIS A 141 -4.13 3.31 -6.52
N ASP A 142 -3.45 3.49 -7.65
CA ASP A 142 -2.66 4.68 -7.96
C ASP A 142 -3.47 5.74 -8.73
N ILE A 143 -4.55 6.24 -8.13
CA ILE A 143 -5.43 7.27 -8.73
C ILE A 143 -4.61 8.52 -9.15
N HIS A 144 -3.61 8.89 -8.36
CA HIS A 144 -2.75 10.05 -8.64
C HIS A 144 -1.88 9.89 -9.90
N GLN A 145 -1.65 8.66 -10.37
CA GLN A 145 -0.92 8.38 -11.61
C GLN A 145 -1.87 8.22 -12.79
N THR A 146 -3.00 7.55 -12.59
CA THR A 146 -3.94 7.18 -13.66
C THR A 146 -4.98 8.26 -13.95
N HIS A 147 -5.39 9.02 -12.94
CA HIS A 147 -6.40 10.08 -13.00
C HIS A 147 -5.94 11.34 -12.22
N PRO A 148 -4.75 11.89 -12.52
CA PRO A 148 -4.18 13.01 -11.78
C PRO A 148 -5.09 14.24 -11.74
N GLU A 149 -5.88 14.48 -12.78
CA GLU A 149 -6.83 15.57 -12.88
C GLU A 149 -7.92 15.51 -11.79
N VAL A 150 -8.38 14.31 -11.42
CA VAL A 150 -9.37 14.12 -10.35
C VAL A 150 -8.77 14.47 -9.00
N VAL A 151 -7.51 14.07 -8.75
CA VAL A 151 -6.77 14.42 -7.54
C VAL A 151 -6.56 15.93 -7.44
N ILE A 152 -6.11 16.57 -8.53
CA ILE A 152 -5.92 18.02 -8.58
C ILE A 152 -7.25 18.77 -8.35
N ALA A 153 -8.35 18.29 -8.92
CA ALA A 153 -9.67 18.87 -8.71
C ALA A 153 -10.12 18.80 -7.24
N ALA A 154 -9.92 17.64 -6.61
CA ALA A 154 -10.21 17.43 -5.18
C ALA A 154 -9.38 18.36 -4.29
N ILE A 155 -8.07 18.51 -4.57
CA ILE A 155 -7.20 19.44 -3.85
C ILE A 155 -7.71 20.89 -3.98
N ARG A 156 -8.02 21.32 -5.21
CA ARG A 156 -8.55 22.67 -5.46
C ARG A 156 -9.88 22.91 -4.74
N GLU A 157 -10.71 21.88 -4.61
CA GLU A 157 -11.96 21.95 -3.86
C GLU A 157 -11.72 22.18 -2.37
N VAL A 158 -10.85 21.38 -1.74
CA VAL A 158 -10.47 21.56 -0.33
C VAL A 158 -9.93 22.98 -0.10
N LEU A 159 -9.07 23.47 -1.00
CA LEU A 159 -8.51 24.83 -0.91
C LEU A 159 -9.58 25.93 -1.04
N ARG A 160 -10.58 25.78 -1.91
CA ARG A 160 -11.69 26.74 -2.01
C ARG A 160 -12.54 26.74 -0.75
N GLN A 161 -12.73 25.56 -0.16
CA GLN A 161 -13.53 25.37 1.02
C GLN A 161 -12.85 25.88 2.31
N SER A 162 -11.53 26.05 2.28
CA SER A 162 -10.71 26.47 3.42
C SER A 162 -10.41 27.99 3.45
N ARG A 163 -10.96 28.74 2.51
CA ARG A 163 -10.87 30.22 2.44
C ARG A 163 -12.16 30.82 2.98
#